data_AF-A0A943QH11-F1
#
_entry.id   AF-A0A943QH11-F1
#
_cell.length_a   1.000
_cell.length_b   1.000
_cell.length_c   1.000
_cell.angle_alpha   90.00
_cell.angle_beta   90.00
_cell.angle_gamma   90.00
#
_symmetry.space_group_name_H-M   'P 1'
#
loop_
_entity.id
_entity.type
_entity.pdbx_description
1 polymer ?
#
loop_
_entity_poly.entity_id
_entity_poly.type
_entity_poly.pdbx_seq_one_letter_code
_entity_poly.pdbx_strand_id
1 'polypeptide(L)'
;MKKFILAILLIIISLTSGFLMKKIINKYKTNNTQANPTSNNVNKETNTPTDKDNSSNKNLQKRANEILSSMSIEEKVGQMFLIRCNKYTALEDLNKYKVGGFILFDDNINGETKESLSSTIDT
;
A
#
# COMPACT_ATOMS: atom_id res chain seq x y z
N MET A 1 28.16 -5.95 -48.12
CA MET A 1 28.40 -4.72 -47.32
C MET A 1 27.18 -4.34 -46.46
N LYS A 2 25.99 -4.09 -47.02
CA LYS A 2 24.79 -3.69 -46.24
C LYS A 2 24.37 -4.69 -45.14
N LYS A 3 24.48 -6.00 -45.41
CA LYS A 3 24.16 -7.07 -44.43
C LYS A 3 25.13 -7.12 -43.23
N PHE A 4 26.40 -6.74 -43.44
CA PHE A 4 27.39 -6.65 -42.37
C PHE A 4 27.19 -5.40 -41.49
N ILE A 5 26.79 -4.28 -42.10
CA ILE A 5 26.44 -3.04 -41.39
C ILE A 5 25.22 -3.25 -40.48
N LEU A 6 24.20 -3.96 -40.96
CA LEU A 6 22.99 -4.27 -40.18
C LEU A 6 23.29 -5.15 -38.96
N ALA A 7 24.19 -6.13 -39.09
CA ALA A 7 24.60 -7.00 -37.99
C ALA A 7 25.34 -6.22 -36.88
N ILE A 8 26.20 -5.26 -37.25
CA ILE A 8 26.93 -4.42 -36.29
C ILE A 8 25.96 -3.49 -35.53
N LEU A 9 24.95 -2.93 -36.20
CA LEU A 9 23.91 -2.11 -35.55
C LEU A 9 23.11 -2.88 -34.51
N LEU A 10 22.74 -4.13 -34.78
CA LEU A 10 21.99 -4.98 -33.84
C LEU A 10 22.81 -5.32 -32.59
N ILE A 11 24.12 -5.52 -32.73
CA ILE A 11 25.03 -5.79 -31.61
C ILE A 11 25.15 -4.55 -30.70
N ILE A 12 25.22 -3.35 -31.26
CA ILE A 12 25.30 -2.10 -30.48
C ILE A 12 24.00 -1.84 -29.69
N ILE A 13 22.83 -2.13 -30.26
CA ILE A 13 21.53 -1.99 -29.58
C ILE A 13 21.41 -3.00 -28.42
N SER A 14 21.90 -4.22 -28.62
CA SER A 14 21.98 -5.25 -27.57
C SER A 14 22.88 -4.84 -26.40
N LEU A 15 24.06 -4.28 -26.68
CA LEU A 15 25.02 -3.87 -25.65
C LEU A 15 24.55 -2.64 -24.85
N THR A 16 23.85 -1.70 -25.49
CA THR A 16 23.35 -0.48 -24.83
C THR A 16 22.14 -0.74 -23.94
N SER A 17 21.22 -1.63 -24.34
CA SER A 17 20.04 -2.00 -23.52
C SER A 17 20.41 -2.72 -22.21
N GLY A 18 21.43 -3.59 -22.21
CA GLY A 18 21.93 -4.26 -21.00
C GLY A 18 22.59 -3.31 -20.00
N PHE A 19 23.25 -2.24 -20.48
CA PHE A 19 23.91 -1.24 -19.63
C PHE A 19 22.90 -0.34 -18.89
N LEU A 20 21.79 0.05 -19.54
CA LEU A 20 20.74 0.85 -18.90
C LEU A 20 20.06 0.08 -17.76
N MET A 21 19.80 -1.22 -17.91
CA MET A 21 19.14 -2.02 -16.86
C MET A 21 20.01 -2.20 -15.61
N LYS A 22 21.33 -2.30 -15.74
CA LYS A 22 22.24 -2.46 -14.58
C LYS A 22 22.27 -1.22 -13.67
N LYS A 23 22.21 -0.01 -14.25
CA LYS A 23 22.12 1.26 -13.50
C LYS A 23 20.78 1.42 -12.79
N ILE A 24 19.70 0.94 -13.41
CA ILE A 24 18.35 0.95 -12.85
C ILE A 24 18.26 0.01 -11.64
N ILE A 25 18.76 -1.23 -11.74
CA ILE A 25 18.76 -2.20 -10.62
C ILE A 25 19.57 -1.68 -9.42
N ASN A 26 20.72 -1.05 -9.65
CA ASN A 26 21.55 -0.53 -8.56
C ASN A 26 20.90 0.66 -7.84
N LYS A 27 20.02 1.43 -8.50
CA LYS A 27 19.24 2.52 -7.91
C LYS A 27 18.13 2.00 -6.99
N TYR A 28 17.62 0.79 -7.22
CA TYR A 28 16.62 0.15 -6.35
C TYR A 28 17.24 -0.61 -5.17
N LYS A 29 18.54 -0.94 -5.19
CA LYS A 29 19.24 -1.67 -4.11
C LYS A 29 19.89 -0.78 -3.03
N THR A 30 19.62 0.54 -3.01
CA THR A 30 20.10 1.44 -1.94
C THR A 30 19.07 2.54 -1.70
N ASN A 31 17.92 2.19 -1.11
CA ASN A 31 17.00 3.07 -0.39
C ASN A 31 16.06 2.27 0.53
N ASN A 32 16.60 1.26 1.23
CA ASN A 32 15.95 0.76 2.45
C ASN A 32 16.81 1.19 3.64
N THR A 33 16.98 2.51 3.75
CA THR A 33 17.33 3.16 5.01
C THR A 33 16.01 3.47 5.67
N GLN A 34 15.78 2.79 6.79
CA GLN A 34 14.79 3.06 7.81
C GLN A 34 14.50 4.56 7.93
N ALA A 35 13.39 5.00 7.31
CA ALA A 35 12.75 6.23 7.69
C ALA A 35 12.08 5.95 9.04
N ASN A 36 12.75 6.31 10.13
CA ASN A 36 12.09 6.53 11.41
C ASN A 36 10.96 7.55 11.15
N PRO A 37 9.70 7.25 11.48
CA PRO A 37 8.72 8.32 11.58
C PRO A 37 9.16 9.19 12.75
N THR A 38 9.54 10.44 12.45
CA THR A 38 9.65 11.51 13.45
C THR A 38 8.31 11.59 14.15
N SER A 39 8.25 11.02 15.35
CA SER A 39 7.16 11.22 16.29
C SER A 39 7.20 12.69 16.70
N ASN A 40 6.24 13.46 16.20
CA ASN A 40 5.98 14.80 16.71
C ASN A 40 5.43 14.62 18.14
N ASN A 41 6.32 14.86 19.10
CA ASN A 41 6.04 14.99 20.52
C ASN A 41 4.97 16.08 20.73
N VAL A 42 3.76 15.69 21.14
CA VAL A 42 2.88 16.55 21.93
C VAL A 42 2.35 15.75 23.12
N ASN A 43 2.67 16.31 24.29
CA ASN A 43 2.22 16.01 25.64
C ASN A 43 2.67 14.72 26.37
N LYS A 44 3.74 14.96 27.13
CA LYS A 44 4.00 14.47 28.48
C LYS A 44 2.73 14.50 29.36
N GLU A 45 2.18 13.33 29.66
CA GLU A 45 1.74 13.02 31.02
C GLU A 45 2.48 11.77 31.49
N THR A 46 3.34 12.00 32.49
CA THR A 46 4.02 10.97 33.26
C THR A 46 2.99 10.25 34.12
N ASN A 47 2.85 8.93 33.96
CA ASN A 47 2.51 7.97 35.02
C ASN A 47 2.79 6.54 34.50
N THR A 48 3.97 6.00 34.80
CA THR A 48 4.26 4.54 34.79
C THR A 48 3.94 3.97 36.18
N PRO A 49 3.56 2.68 36.35
CA PRO A 49 4.07 1.55 35.58
C PRO A 49 3.03 0.46 35.19
N THR A 50 3.13 -0.11 33.98
CA THR A 50 2.83 -1.54 33.79
C THR A 50 3.57 -2.11 32.56
N ASP A 51 4.56 -2.97 32.81
CA ASP A 51 5.41 -3.68 31.82
C ASP A 51 4.66 -4.65 30.86
N LYS A 52 3.33 -4.64 30.86
CA LYS A 52 2.52 -5.42 29.91
C LYS A 52 2.32 -4.72 28.57
N ASP A 53 2.52 -3.40 28.52
CA ASP A 53 2.17 -2.58 27.35
C ASP A 53 3.23 -2.60 26.24
N ASN A 54 4.49 -2.86 26.59
CA ASN A 54 5.58 -2.91 25.61
C ASN A 54 5.57 -4.20 24.77
N SER A 55 5.13 -5.33 25.35
CA SER A 55 5.09 -6.62 24.65
C SER A 55 3.91 -6.71 23.68
N SER A 56 2.73 -6.22 24.10
CA SER A 56 1.54 -6.13 23.25
C SER A 56 1.77 -5.21 22.05
N ASN A 57 2.36 -4.03 22.28
CA ASN A 57 2.67 -3.08 21.22
C ASN A 57 3.71 -3.63 20.22
N LYS A 58 4.76 -4.33 20.71
CA LYS A 58 5.74 -5.00 19.85
C LYS A 58 5.10 -6.10 18.99
N ASN A 59 4.15 -6.85 19.53
CA ASN A 59 3.40 -7.86 18.78
C ASN A 59 2.53 -7.23 17.68
N LEU A 60 1.83 -6.14 18.00
CA LEU A 60 1.02 -5.39 17.03
C LEU A 60 1.87 -4.82 15.89
N GLN A 61 3.01 -4.20 16.21
CA GLN A 61 3.93 -3.69 15.19
C GLN A 61 4.51 -4.80 14.31
N LYS A 62 4.88 -5.94 14.91
CA LYS A 62 5.35 -7.11 14.13
C LYS A 62 4.29 -7.60 13.17
N ARG A 63 3.04 -7.76 13.62
CA ARG A 63 1.92 -8.17 12.77
C ARG A 63 1.62 -7.15 11.67
N ALA A 64 1.64 -5.87 11.99
CA ALA A 64 1.43 -4.81 11.00
C ALA A 64 2.52 -4.86 9.91
N ASN A 65 3.79 -5.03 10.30
CA ASN A 65 4.90 -5.17 9.36
C ASN A 65 4.79 -6.43 8.49
N GLU A 66 4.36 -7.56 9.06
CA GLU A 66 4.11 -8.80 8.32
C GLU A 66 3.03 -8.56 7.24
N ILE A 67 1.90 -7.96 7.59
CA ILE A 67 0.82 -7.62 6.66
C ILE A 67 1.30 -6.64 5.57
N LEU A 68 1.98 -5.56 5.97
CA LEU A 68 2.51 -4.57 5.02
C LEU A 68 3.56 -5.18 4.08
N SER A 69 4.32 -6.17 4.53
CA SER A 69 5.31 -6.84 3.70
C SER A 69 4.69 -7.72 2.62
N SER A 70 3.50 -8.28 2.88
CA SER A 70 2.79 -9.14 1.93
C SER A 70 1.92 -8.38 0.92
N MET A 71 1.65 -7.09 1.16
CA MET A 71 0.82 -6.27 0.28
C MET A 71 1.58 -5.80 -0.98
N SER A 72 0.89 -5.86 -2.11
CA SER A 72 1.23 -5.18 -3.36
C SER A 72 1.24 -3.65 -3.20
N ILE A 73 1.76 -2.92 -4.18
CA ILE A 73 1.75 -1.45 -4.13
C ILE A 73 0.31 -0.93 -4.29
N GLU A 74 -0.49 -1.61 -5.09
CA GLU A 74 -1.90 -1.32 -5.31
C GLU A 74 -2.70 -1.44 -4.01
N GLU A 75 -2.50 -2.52 -3.26
CA GLU A 75 -3.14 -2.71 -1.95
C GLU A 75 -2.67 -1.65 -0.94
N LYS A 76 -1.37 -1.33 -0.89
CA LYS A 76 -0.85 -0.28 0.00
C LYS A 76 -1.48 1.07 -0.30
N VAL A 77 -1.57 1.43 -1.57
CA VAL A 77 -2.20 2.69 -2.01
C VAL A 77 -3.69 2.64 -1.70
N GLY A 78 -4.39 1.54 -1.98
CA GLY A 78 -5.81 1.36 -1.67
C GLY A 78 -6.13 1.62 -0.20
N GLN A 79 -5.31 1.08 0.71
CA GLN A 79 -5.46 1.29 2.16
C GLN A 79 -5.29 2.75 2.62
N MET A 80 -4.66 3.62 1.81
CA MET A 80 -4.53 5.06 2.12
C MET A 80 -5.81 5.86 1.84
N PHE A 81 -6.78 5.29 1.12
CA PHE A 81 -8.00 5.99 0.73
C PHE A 81 -9.23 5.42 1.43
N LEU A 82 -10.02 6.34 1.99
CA LEU A 82 -11.43 6.10 2.32
C LEU A 82 -12.28 6.76 1.23
N ILE A 83 -13.24 6.02 0.68
CA ILE A 83 -14.08 6.50 -0.42
C ILE A 83 -15.55 6.64 0.01
N ARG A 84 -16.32 7.49 -0.66
CA ARG A 84 -17.78 7.55 -0.43
C ARG A 84 -18.41 6.19 -0.77
N CYS A 85 -19.30 5.71 0.08
CA CYS A 85 -20.10 4.52 -0.20
C CYS A 85 -21.14 4.81 -1.30
N ASN A 86 -20.97 4.19 -2.46
CA ASN A 86 -22.04 4.09 -3.46
C ASN A 86 -22.75 2.74 -3.27
N LYS A 87 -24.01 2.76 -2.83
CA LYS A 87 -24.79 1.55 -2.52
C LYS A 87 -24.92 0.56 -3.67
N TYR A 88 -24.70 1.00 -4.91
CA TYR A 88 -24.77 0.14 -6.09
C TYR A 88 -23.43 -0.48 -6.50
N THR A 89 -22.30 0.12 -6.10
CA THR A 89 -20.95 -0.28 -6.56
C THR A 89 -19.97 -0.58 -5.43
N ALA A 90 -20.36 -0.44 -4.15
CA ALA A 90 -19.45 -0.58 -3.02
C ALA A 90 -18.65 -1.90 -3.03
N LEU A 91 -19.31 -3.04 -3.29
CA LEU A 91 -18.61 -4.33 -3.37
C LEU A 91 -17.64 -4.40 -4.56
N GLU A 92 -18.01 -3.83 -5.71
CA GLU A 92 -17.12 -3.76 -6.89
C GLU A 92 -15.91 -2.86 -6.59
N ASP A 93 -16.14 -1.68 -6.02
CA ASP A 93 -15.11 -0.71 -5.68
C ASP A 93 -14.13 -1.27 -4.64
N LEU A 94 -14.63 -1.98 -3.62
CA LEU A 94 -13.81 -2.68 -2.64
C LEU A 94 -12.91 -3.73 -3.30
N ASN A 95 -13.47 -4.54 -4.19
CA ASN A 95 -12.74 -5.60 -4.86
C ASN A 95 -11.71 -5.06 -5.87
N LYS A 96 -12.03 -3.96 -6.57
CA LYS A 96 -11.18 -3.38 -7.59
C LYS A 96 -10.05 -2.53 -7.01
N TYR A 97 -10.35 -1.68 -6.04
CA TYR A 97 -9.43 -0.66 -5.54
C TYR A 97 -8.79 -0.99 -4.19
N LYS A 98 -9.25 -2.04 -3.51
CA LYS A 98 -8.69 -2.50 -2.22
C LYS A 98 -8.65 -1.36 -1.19
N VAL A 99 -9.73 -0.60 -1.11
CA VAL A 99 -9.81 0.63 -0.29
C VAL A 99 -9.69 0.32 1.19
N GLY A 100 -9.11 1.26 1.95
CA GLY A 100 -8.99 1.16 3.40
C GLY A 100 -10.33 1.23 4.14
N GLY A 101 -11.38 1.74 3.47
CA GLY A 101 -12.74 1.77 4.00
C GLY A 101 -13.68 2.69 3.25
N PHE A 102 -14.92 2.77 3.74
CA PHE A 102 -15.98 3.60 3.19
C PHE A 102 -16.40 4.71 4.16
N ILE A 103 -16.78 5.85 3.59
CA ILE A 103 -17.45 6.95 4.28
C ILE A 103 -18.92 6.91 3.87
N LEU A 104 -19.80 6.83 4.87
CA LEU A 104 -21.24 6.86 4.67
C LEU A 104 -21.75 8.28 4.95
N PHE A 105 -22.69 8.73 4.13
CA PHE A 105 -23.44 9.98 4.32
C PHE A 105 -24.92 9.67 4.58
N ASP A 106 -25.72 10.69 4.90
CA ASP A 106 -27.15 10.56 5.23
C ASP A 106 -27.93 9.71 4.21
N ASP A 107 -27.68 9.93 2.91
CA ASP A 107 -28.29 9.16 1.81
C ASP A 107 -28.00 7.65 1.86
N ASN A 108 -26.91 7.25 2.52
CA ASN A 108 -26.54 5.85 2.70
C ASN A 108 -27.25 5.21 3.89
N ILE A 109 -27.72 5.97 4.87
CA ILE A 109 -28.24 5.45 6.15
C ILE A 109 -29.75 5.67 6.33
N ASN A 110 -30.34 6.63 5.61
CA ASN A 110 -31.74 6.95 5.78
C ASN A 110 -32.63 5.77 5.35
N GLY A 111 -33.42 5.25 6.29
CA GLY A 111 -34.31 4.09 6.06
C GLY A 111 -33.59 2.74 6.02
N GLU A 112 -32.28 2.69 6.26
CA GLU A 112 -31.50 1.46 6.25
C GLU A 112 -31.34 0.86 7.65
N THR A 113 -31.26 -0.47 7.75
CA THR A 113 -30.90 -1.16 8.99
C THR A 113 -29.41 -1.52 9.00
N LYS A 114 -28.87 -1.90 10.16
CA LYS A 114 -27.49 -2.37 10.28
C LYS A 114 -27.23 -3.57 9.36
N GLU A 115 -28.20 -4.46 9.25
CA GLU A 115 -28.13 -5.67 8.43
C GLU A 115 -28.12 -5.30 6.94
N SER A 116 -29.00 -4.39 6.52
CA SER A 116 -29.03 -3.88 5.14
C SER A 116 -27.71 -3.22 4.74
N LEU A 117 -27.15 -2.37 5.63
CA LEU A 117 -25.86 -1.72 5.40
C LEU A 117 -24.71 -2.72 5.29
N SER A 118 -24.66 -3.73 6.16
CA SER A 118 -23.61 -4.77 6.09
C SER A 118 -23.67 -5.53 4.77
N SER A 119 -24.89 -5.88 4.32
CA SER A 119 -25.09 -6.62 3.08
C SER A 119 -24.61 -5.91 1.81
N THR A 120 -24.36 -4.59 1.88
CA THR A 120 -23.86 -3.79 0.75
C THR A 120 -22.43 -4.19 0.33
N ILE A 121 -21.65 -4.80 1.23
CA ILE A 121 -20.26 -5.23 0.98
C ILE A 121 -19.99 -6.69 1.38
N ASP A 122 -21.02 -7.44 1.75
CA ASP A 122 -20.88 -8.87 2.04
C ASP A 122 -20.61 -9.64 0.73
N THR A 123 -19.73 -10.64 0.80
CA THR A 123 -19.29 -11.49 -0.32
C THR A 123 -19.93 -12.87 -0.26
#